data_AF-A0A1V4QXD8-F1
#
_entry.id   AF-A0A1V4QXD8-F1
#
_cell.length_a   1.000
_cell.length_b   1.000
_cell.length_c   1.000
_cell.angle_alpha   90.00
_cell.angle_beta   90.00
_cell.angle_gamma   90.00
#
_symmetry.space_group_name_H-M   'P 1'
#
loop_
_entity.id
_entity.type
_entity.pdbx_description
1 polymer ?
#
loop_
_entity_poly.entity_id
_entity_poly.type
_entity_poly.pdbx_seq_one_letter_code
_entity_poly.pdbx_strand_id
1 'polypeptide(L)'
;MILIVGFLLVFLLGFLLVLFFPVVTRRTEQVGLALLLGIGGYTTVLFYANWLGMKLTRGTTFLILILLIGLCTALQWKTIRAFGWPKPDLRKIKRPTLAEIALVLVLVFLVGAITAKNLYWPVFANDAHSYDGRAKFMVHEGDIHIKLLDSGISGASNLTYPPNFPLALSLSYFWGATHQSKIVITFYFIALLLVFYSQLARYVSRLNALIFTFLLTISPELYCHAALGLTNLPAAAYLSAGTLYLFI
;
A
#
# COMPACT_ATOMS: atom_id res chain seq x y z
N MET A 1 13.79 12.21 -3.96
CA MET A 1 14.42 11.55 -2.79
C MET A 1 13.51 11.50 -1.57
N ILE A 2 12.89 12.61 -1.14
CA ILE A 2 12.04 12.64 0.08
C ILE A 2 10.83 11.69 -0.01
N LEU A 3 10.16 11.64 -1.17
CA LEU A 3 9.04 10.73 -1.43
C LEU A 3 9.37 9.26 -1.13
N ILE A 4 10.52 8.80 -1.62
CA ILE A 4 10.99 7.41 -1.45
C ILE A 4 11.25 7.13 0.03
N VAL A 5 11.90 8.06 0.73
CA VAL A 5 12.18 7.91 2.17
C VAL A 5 10.88 7.76 2.96
N GLY A 6 9.87 8.59 2.68
CA GLY A 6 8.58 8.49 3.36
C GLY A 6 7.91 7.13 3.14
N PHE A 7 7.86 6.64 1.90
CA PHE A 7 7.26 5.33 1.61
C PHE A 7 8.06 4.16 2.19
N LEU A 8 9.40 4.27 2.26
CA LEU A 8 10.24 3.30 2.96
C LEU A 8 9.94 3.28 4.47
N LEU A 9 9.69 4.43 5.09
CA LEU A 9 9.32 4.50 6.51
C LEU A 9 7.91 3.92 6.76
N VAL A 10 6.94 4.19 5.89
CA VAL A 10 5.62 3.55 5.98
C VAL A 10 5.69 2.05 5.73
N PHE A 11 6.52 1.60 4.80
CA PHE A 11 6.80 0.18 4.62
C PHE A 11 7.45 -0.44 5.87
N LEU A 12 8.40 0.26 6.49
CA LEU A 12 9.03 -0.19 7.75
C LEU A 12 8.00 -0.31 8.87
N LEU A 13 7.13 0.69 9.06
CA LEU A 13 6.02 0.61 9.99
C LEU A 13 5.16 -0.63 9.71
N GLY A 14 4.76 -0.83 8.45
CA GLY A 14 3.99 -1.99 8.04
C GLY A 14 4.69 -3.31 8.30
N PHE A 15 5.99 -3.40 8.06
CA PHE A 15 6.78 -4.59 8.36
C PHE A 15 6.79 -4.90 9.86
N LEU A 16 6.95 -3.87 10.71
CA LEU A 16 6.84 -4.03 12.17
C LEU A 16 5.44 -4.47 12.60
N LEU A 17 4.39 -3.97 11.94
CA LEU A 17 3.00 -4.39 12.19
C LEU A 17 2.78 -5.86 11.80
N VAL A 18 3.38 -6.33 10.70
CA VAL A 18 3.31 -7.75 10.29
C VAL A 18 3.87 -8.67 11.38
N LEU A 19 4.89 -8.25 12.14
CA LEU A 19 5.48 -9.07 13.20
C LEU A 19 4.51 -9.39 14.35
N PHE A 20 3.41 -8.66 14.50
CA PHE A 20 2.34 -9.02 15.45
C PHE A 20 1.53 -10.25 15.01
N PHE A 21 1.68 -10.69 13.76
CA PHE A 21 0.93 -11.79 13.17
C PHE A 21 1.85 -12.98 12.89
N PRO A 22 2.12 -13.86 13.88
CA PRO A 22 3.06 -14.98 13.72
C PRO A 22 2.61 -16.01 12.67
N VAL A 23 1.33 -16.02 12.30
CA VAL A 23 0.78 -16.84 11.21
C VAL A 23 1.40 -16.50 9.83
N VAL A 24 1.94 -15.27 9.69
CA VAL A 24 2.54 -14.77 8.44
C VAL A 24 3.99 -15.24 8.30
N THR A 25 4.15 -16.43 7.71
CA THR A 25 5.46 -17.12 7.65
C THR A 25 6.27 -16.86 6.38
N ARG A 26 5.64 -16.47 5.27
CA ARG A 26 6.32 -16.34 3.97
C ARG A 26 6.80 -14.91 3.72
N ARG A 27 8.05 -14.72 3.30
CA ARG A 27 8.63 -13.38 3.08
C ARG A 27 7.89 -12.55 2.03
N THR A 28 7.44 -13.18 0.93
CA THR A 28 6.67 -12.50 -0.12
C THR A 28 5.35 -11.94 0.42
N GLU A 29 4.69 -12.72 1.27
CA GLU A 29 3.48 -12.30 1.98
C GLU A 29 3.74 -11.19 2.97
N GLN A 30 4.82 -11.28 3.75
CA GLN A 30 5.21 -10.25 4.70
C GLN A 30 5.42 -8.90 4.00
N VAL A 31 6.07 -8.90 2.83
CA VAL A 31 6.26 -7.67 2.03
C VAL A 31 4.92 -7.13 1.54
N GLY A 32 4.05 -7.99 0.99
CA GLY A 32 2.74 -7.58 0.50
C GLY A 32 1.86 -7.00 1.62
N LEU A 33 1.80 -7.67 2.77
CA LEU A 33 1.06 -7.19 3.94
C LEU A 33 1.68 -5.95 4.57
N ALA A 34 3.01 -5.83 4.58
CA ALA A 34 3.67 -4.63 5.10
C ALA A 34 3.24 -3.38 4.32
N LEU A 35 3.05 -3.48 3.01
CA LEU A 35 2.52 -2.35 2.23
C LEU A 35 1.09 -1.98 2.66
N LEU A 36 0.20 -2.97 2.83
CA LEU A 36 -1.18 -2.73 3.25
C LEU A 36 -1.28 -2.21 4.69
N LEU A 37 -0.67 -2.91 5.64
CA LEU A 37 -0.69 -2.55 7.05
C LEU A 37 0.04 -1.24 7.31
N GLY A 38 1.11 -0.96 6.59
CA GLY A 38 1.82 0.32 6.68
C GLY A 38 0.93 1.49 6.27
N ILE A 39 0.35 1.43 5.07
CA ILE A 39 -0.51 2.51 4.57
C ILE A 39 -1.78 2.60 5.43
N GLY A 40 -2.46 1.49 5.67
CA GLY A 40 -3.72 1.43 6.41
C GLY A 40 -3.57 1.83 7.87
N GLY A 41 -2.57 1.29 8.56
CA GLY A 41 -2.27 1.62 9.95
C GLY A 41 -1.88 3.08 10.11
N TYR A 42 -1.02 3.61 9.23
CA TYR A 42 -0.59 4.99 9.31
C TYR A 42 -1.74 5.98 9.04
N THR A 43 -2.50 5.78 7.95
CA THR A 43 -3.64 6.64 7.61
C THR A 43 -4.74 6.59 8.66
N THR A 44 -4.95 5.45 9.33
CA THR A 44 -5.86 5.34 10.47
C THR A 44 -5.42 6.21 11.64
N VAL A 45 -4.13 6.20 11.98
CA VAL A 45 -3.60 7.07 13.06
C VAL A 45 -3.70 8.55 12.66
N LEU A 46 -3.41 8.91 11.41
CA LEU A 46 -3.58 10.28 10.93
C LEU A 46 -5.04 10.75 11.01
N PHE A 47 -5.98 9.86 10.69
CA PHE A 47 -7.41 10.12 10.84
C PHE A 47 -7.77 10.48 12.29
N TYR A 48 -7.37 9.65 13.26
CA TYR A 48 -7.65 9.94 14.67
C TYR A 48 -6.89 11.17 15.19
N ALA A 49 -5.64 11.38 14.78
CA ALA A 49 -4.89 12.56 15.15
C ALA A 49 -5.60 13.85 14.71
N ASN A 50 -6.09 13.88 13.47
CA ASN A 50 -6.85 15.01 12.96
C ASN A 50 -8.21 15.18 13.63
N TRP A 51 -8.94 14.08 13.88
CA TRP A 51 -10.18 14.13 14.66
C TRP A 51 -9.94 14.74 16.04
N LEU A 52 -8.82 14.40 16.71
CA LEU A 52 -8.43 14.99 17.99
C LEU A 52 -7.94 16.45 17.88
N GLY A 53 -8.08 17.09 16.71
CA GLY A 53 -7.74 18.48 16.48
C GLY A 53 -6.30 18.74 16.05
N MET A 54 -5.49 17.69 15.82
CA MET A 54 -4.13 17.88 15.33
C MET A 54 -4.12 18.26 13.84
N LYS A 55 -3.45 19.36 13.50
CA LYS A 55 -3.20 19.71 12.10
C LYS A 55 -2.24 18.71 11.45
N LEU A 56 -2.61 18.20 10.28
CA LEU A 56 -1.80 17.30 9.46
C LEU A 56 -0.84 18.12 8.59
N THR A 57 0.35 18.38 9.11
CA THR A 57 1.45 19.03 8.40
C THR A 57 2.51 17.98 8.07
N ARG A 58 3.46 18.31 7.18
CA ARG A 58 4.63 17.45 6.97
C ARG A 58 5.36 17.10 8.27
N GLY A 59 5.51 18.08 9.17
CA GLY A 59 6.20 17.87 10.45
C GLY A 59 5.44 16.96 11.40
N THR A 60 4.14 17.19 11.58
CA THR A 60 3.30 16.38 12.48
C THR A 60 3.12 14.95 11.96
N THR A 61 2.89 14.79 10.66
CA THR A 61 2.78 13.46 10.02
C THR A 61 4.10 12.69 10.16
N PHE A 62 5.25 13.32 9.85
CA PHE A 62 6.57 12.70 10.05
C PHE A 62 6.82 12.30 11.51
N LEU A 63 6.52 13.19 12.47
CA LEU A 63 6.67 12.89 13.90
C LEU A 63 5.82 11.69 14.31
N ILE A 64 4.53 11.66 13.92
CA ILE A 64 3.64 10.53 14.17
C ILE A 64 4.23 9.23 13.62
N LEU A 65 4.74 9.24 12.39
CA LEU A 65 5.34 8.06 11.78
C LEU A 65 6.55 7.54 12.56
N ILE A 66 7.45 8.43 12.99
CA ILE A 66 8.63 8.05 13.79
C ILE A 66 8.20 7.52 15.16
N LEU A 67 7.21 8.13 15.82
CA LEU A 67 6.67 7.66 17.09
C LEU A 67 6.04 6.26 16.96
N LEU A 68 5.28 6.01 15.89
CA LEU A 68 4.69 4.71 15.62
C LEU A 68 5.76 3.64 15.36
N ILE A 69 6.79 3.95 14.58
CA ILE A 69 7.92 3.04 14.34
C ILE A 69 8.65 2.72 15.65
N GLY A 70 8.92 3.73 16.47
CA GLY A 70 9.56 3.58 17.78
C GLY A 70 8.72 2.72 18.72
N LEU A 71 7.41 2.98 18.81
CA LEU A 71 6.47 2.20 19.60
C LEU A 71 6.43 0.75 19.13
N CYS A 72 6.23 0.50 17.83
CA CYS A 72 6.17 -0.87 17.30
C CYS A 72 7.49 -1.61 17.52
N THR A 73 8.63 -0.92 17.38
CA THR A 73 9.95 -1.50 17.64
C THR A 73 10.13 -1.85 19.13
N ALA A 74 9.68 -1.00 20.04
CA ALA A 74 9.72 -1.27 21.48
C ALA A 74 8.84 -2.48 21.84
N LEU A 75 7.61 -2.52 21.32
CA LEU A 75 6.67 -3.63 21.53
C LEU A 75 7.19 -4.95 20.94
N GLN A 76 7.86 -4.89 19.79
CA GLN A 76 8.40 -6.07 19.09
C GLN A 76 9.88 -6.33 19.38
N TRP A 77 10.48 -5.68 20.39
CA TRP A 77 11.92 -5.73 20.63
C TRP A 77 12.45 -7.17 20.79
N LYS A 78 11.72 -8.01 21.51
CA LYS A 78 12.06 -9.42 21.70
C LYS A 78 12.00 -10.18 20.38
N THR A 79 10.93 -9.99 19.62
CA THR A 79 10.74 -10.61 18.29
C THR A 79 11.83 -10.16 17.33
N ILE A 80 12.16 -8.87 17.26
CA ILE A 80 13.22 -8.32 16.40
C ILE A 80 14.58 -8.90 16.76
N ARG A 81 14.90 -8.98 18.07
CA ARG A 81 16.13 -9.62 18.54
C ARG A 81 16.20 -11.10 18.19
N ALA A 82 15.07 -11.80 18.32
CA ALA A 82 14.96 -13.23 18.02
C ALA A 82 14.90 -13.52 16.52
N PHE A 83 14.39 -12.58 15.72
CA PHE A 83 14.22 -12.72 14.27
C PHE A 83 15.55 -13.10 13.63
N GLY A 84 16.65 -12.55 14.15
CA GLY A 84 17.99 -12.75 13.62
C GLY A 84 18.04 -12.38 12.13
N TRP A 85 19.21 -12.46 11.49
CA TRP A 85 19.20 -12.60 10.04
C TRP A 85 18.93 -14.08 9.78
N PRO A 86 17.78 -14.49 9.21
CA PRO A 86 17.60 -15.90 8.89
C PRO A 86 18.63 -16.19 7.81
N LYS A 87 19.70 -16.92 8.17
CA LYS A 87 20.66 -17.41 7.18
C LYS A 87 19.87 -18.36 6.29
N PRO A 88 19.51 -17.94 5.06
CA PRO A 88 18.75 -18.82 4.20
C PRO A 88 19.62 -20.05 3.98
N ASP A 89 19.07 -21.23 4.24
CA ASP A 89 19.73 -22.45 3.83
C ASP A 89 19.68 -22.50 2.30
N LEU A 90 20.72 -21.93 1.67
CA LEU A 90 20.83 -21.80 0.22
C LEU A 90 20.72 -23.16 -0.48
N ARG A 91 20.98 -24.26 0.23
CA ARG A 91 20.86 -25.63 -0.28
C ARG A 91 19.40 -26.07 -0.45
N LYS A 92 18.48 -25.48 0.32
CA LYS A 92 17.03 -25.75 0.24
C LYS A 92 16.31 -24.86 -0.77
N ILE A 93 16.96 -23.83 -1.31
CA ILE A 93 16.37 -22.95 -2.31
C ILE A 93 16.42 -23.66 -3.67
N LYS A 94 15.27 -24.18 -4.11
CA LYS A 94 15.13 -24.68 -5.49
C LYS A 94 15.41 -23.53 -6.46
N ARG A 95 16.38 -23.73 -7.35
CA ARG A 95 16.69 -22.77 -8.41
C ARG A 95 15.43 -22.50 -9.24
N PRO A 96 15.17 -21.24 -9.64
CA PRO A 96 14.06 -20.93 -10.53
C PRO A 96 14.30 -21.54 -11.91
N THR A 97 13.24 -22.05 -12.54
CA THR A 97 13.27 -22.48 -13.94
C THR A 97 13.26 -21.26 -14.86
N LEU A 98 13.65 -21.44 -16.12
CA LEU A 98 13.63 -20.36 -17.11
C LEU A 98 12.22 -19.76 -17.28
N ALA A 99 11.18 -20.60 -17.26
CA ALA A 99 9.79 -20.15 -17.33
C ALA A 99 9.39 -19.29 -16.12
N GLU A 100 9.83 -19.65 -14.92
CA GLU A 100 9.58 -18.85 -13.71
C GLU A 100 10.30 -17.51 -13.76
N ILE A 101 11.55 -17.48 -14.23
CA ILE A 101 12.31 -16.24 -14.44
C ILE A 101 11.59 -15.35 -15.46
N ALA A 102 11.19 -15.90 -16.60
CA ALA A 102 10.49 -15.16 -17.65
C ALA A 102 9.17 -14.55 -17.12
N LEU A 103 8.37 -15.33 -16.39
CA LEU A 103 7.13 -14.84 -15.78
C LEU A 103 7.38 -13.72 -14.75
N VAL A 104 8.40 -13.86 -13.91
CA VAL A 104 8.78 -12.80 -12.96
C VAL A 104 9.21 -11.53 -13.68
N LEU A 105 10.00 -11.63 -14.75
CA LEU A 105 10.41 -10.47 -15.54
C LEU A 105 9.21 -9.76 -16.19
N VAL A 106 8.26 -10.52 -16.74
CA VAL A 106 7.02 -9.97 -17.31
C VAL A 106 6.19 -9.28 -16.22
N LEU A 107 6.02 -9.90 -15.05
CA LEU A 107 5.32 -9.29 -13.91
C LEU A 107 5.99 -7.99 -13.45
N VAL A 108 7.32 -7.99 -13.34
CA VAL A 108 8.10 -6.78 -12.99
C VAL A 108 7.92 -5.70 -14.05
N PHE A 109 7.92 -6.06 -15.34
CA PHE A 109 7.66 -5.12 -16.42
C PHE A 109 6.25 -4.50 -16.32
N LEU A 110 5.21 -5.32 -16.11
CA LEU A 110 3.82 -4.86 -15.97
C LEU A 110 3.65 -3.94 -14.75
N VAL A 111 4.19 -4.32 -13.60
CA VAL A 111 4.22 -3.46 -12.40
C VAL A 111 5.01 -2.18 -12.68
N GLY A 112 6.13 -2.25 -13.40
CA GLY A 112 6.92 -1.09 -13.81
C GLY A 112 6.14 -0.13 -14.69
N ALA A 113 5.37 -0.64 -15.66
CA ALA A 113 4.52 0.16 -16.52
C ALA A 113 3.40 0.87 -15.73
N ILE A 114 2.75 0.18 -14.79
CA ILE A 114 1.79 0.78 -13.86
C ILE A 114 2.45 1.84 -12.99
N THR A 115 3.64 1.57 -12.47
CA THR A 115 4.43 2.51 -11.67
C THR A 115 4.76 3.78 -12.45
N ALA A 116 5.20 3.66 -13.69
CA ALA A 116 5.47 4.79 -14.56
C ALA A 116 4.19 5.62 -14.80
N LYS A 117 3.06 4.98 -15.09
CA LYS A 117 1.76 5.68 -15.20
C LYS A 117 1.37 6.39 -13.90
N ASN A 118 1.59 5.77 -12.75
CA ASN A 118 1.21 6.35 -11.47
C ASN A 118 2.13 7.48 -10.98
N LEU A 119 3.37 7.53 -11.47
CA LEU A 119 4.32 8.61 -11.21
C LEU A 119 4.17 9.81 -12.15
N TYR A 120 3.97 9.55 -13.44
CA TYR A 120 4.16 10.57 -14.47
C TYR A 120 2.90 10.93 -15.25
N TRP A 121 1.89 10.07 -15.30
CA TRP A 121 0.66 10.39 -16.03
C TRP A 121 -0.32 11.11 -15.11
N PRO A 122 -1.00 12.15 -15.64
CA PRO A 122 -2.01 12.86 -14.88
C PRO A 122 -3.15 11.90 -14.47
N VAL A 123 -3.85 12.31 -13.42
CA VAL A 123 -5.16 11.74 -13.11
C VAL A 123 -6.08 12.18 -14.24
N PHE A 124 -6.80 11.23 -14.84
CA PHE A 124 -7.69 11.51 -15.98
C PHE A 124 -9.10 10.96 -15.77
N ALA A 125 -9.26 9.92 -14.95
CA ALA A 125 -10.57 9.41 -14.60
C ALA A 125 -11.33 10.46 -13.78
N ASN A 126 -12.60 10.67 -14.13
CA ASN A 126 -13.42 11.73 -13.54
C ASN A 126 -13.43 11.65 -12.00
N ASP A 127 -13.74 10.48 -11.46
CA ASP A 127 -13.84 10.26 -10.01
C ASP A 127 -12.47 10.37 -9.31
N ALA A 128 -11.40 9.98 -10.00
CA ALA A 128 -10.05 10.04 -9.46
C ALA A 128 -9.59 11.48 -9.19
N HIS A 129 -10.07 12.47 -9.96
CA HIS A 129 -9.80 13.88 -9.69
C HIS A 129 -10.31 14.31 -8.32
N SER A 130 -11.41 13.72 -7.85
CA SER A 130 -11.97 14.06 -6.54
C SER A 130 -11.13 13.49 -5.40
N TYR A 131 -10.62 12.26 -5.53
CA TYR A 131 -9.74 11.66 -4.52
C TYR A 131 -8.39 12.37 -4.46
N ASP A 132 -7.78 12.64 -5.62
CA ASP A 132 -6.52 13.37 -5.71
C ASP A 132 -6.65 14.84 -5.27
N GLY A 133 -7.76 15.47 -5.64
CA GLY A 133 -8.12 16.81 -5.18
C GLY A 133 -8.26 16.87 -3.67
N ARG A 134 -9.03 15.94 -3.06
CA ARG A 134 -9.12 15.84 -1.59
C ARG A 134 -7.75 15.69 -0.96
N ALA A 135 -6.89 14.82 -1.49
CA ALA A 135 -5.54 14.62 -0.95
C ALA A 135 -4.71 15.92 -0.93
N LYS A 136 -4.77 16.72 -1.99
CA LYS A 136 -4.10 18.03 -2.06
C LYS A 136 -4.68 19.03 -1.08
N PHE A 137 -6.00 19.14 -1.00
CA PHE A 137 -6.65 20.04 -0.05
C PHE A 137 -6.34 19.64 1.40
N MET A 138 -6.29 18.34 1.71
CA MET A 138 -5.89 17.85 3.04
C MET A 138 -4.48 18.30 3.42
N VAL A 139 -3.53 18.24 2.48
CA VAL A 139 -2.16 18.70 2.73
C VAL A 139 -2.08 20.23 2.85
N HIS A 140 -2.86 20.96 2.04
CA HIS A 140 -2.88 22.41 2.05
C HIS A 140 -3.54 22.99 3.32
N GLU A 141 -4.70 22.48 3.69
CA GLU A 141 -5.45 22.93 4.87
C GLU A 141 -4.92 22.32 6.17
N GLY A 142 -4.21 21.20 6.07
CA GLY A 142 -3.77 20.41 7.21
C GLY A 142 -4.92 19.75 7.96
N ASP A 143 -6.02 19.47 7.26
CA ASP A 143 -7.27 18.97 7.83
C ASP A 143 -7.94 17.94 6.90
N ILE A 144 -8.60 16.92 7.46
CA ILE A 144 -9.37 15.94 6.68
C ILE A 144 -10.72 16.53 6.28
N HIS A 145 -11.27 17.42 7.11
CA HIS A 145 -12.45 18.18 6.80
C HIS A 145 -12.07 19.38 5.91
N ILE A 146 -12.40 19.29 4.62
CA ILE A 146 -12.01 20.28 3.62
C ILE A 146 -13.05 21.39 3.59
N LYS A 147 -12.66 22.58 4.06
CA LYS A 147 -13.57 23.73 4.20
C LYS A 147 -14.11 24.23 2.87
N LEU A 148 -13.29 24.14 1.81
CA LEU A 148 -13.70 24.53 0.46
C LEU A 148 -14.88 23.69 -0.08
N LEU A 149 -15.05 22.47 0.45
CA LEU A 149 -16.10 21.54 0.03
C LEU A 149 -17.29 21.52 1.01
N ASP A 150 -17.31 22.42 1.99
CA ASP A 150 -18.32 22.51 3.06
C ASP A 150 -19.66 23.15 2.59
N SER A 151 -19.96 23.11 1.29
CA SER A 151 -21.19 23.64 0.70
C SER A 151 -22.43 22.73 0.90
N GLY A 152 -22.35 21.79 1.85
CA GLY A 152 -23.39 20.82 2.17
C GLY A 152 -23.04 19.39 1.73
N ILE A 153 -23.24 18.42 2.62
CA ILE A 153 -23.04 17.00 2.33
C ILE A 153 -24.24 16.51 1.50
N SER A 154 -24.06 16.33 0.19
CA SER A 154 -25.00 15.57 -0.65
C SER A 154 -24.43 14.19 -0.95
N GLY A 155 -25.28 13.20 -1.26
CA GLY A 155 -24.84 11.88 -1.72
C GLY A 155 -24.01 11.91 -3.01
N ALA A 156 -24.02 13.04 -3.73
CA ALA A 156 -23.18 13.30 -4.90
C ALA A 156 -21.80 13.89 -4.52
N SER A 157 -21.58 14.28 -3.26
CA SER A 157 -20.31 14.83 -2.81
C SER A 157 -19.35 13.71 -2.44
N ASN A 158 -18.16 13.73 -3.05
CA ASN A 158 -17.05 12.84 -2.72
C ASN A 158 -16.51 13.01 -1.29
N LEU A 159 -17.04 13.98 -0.52
CA LEU A 159 -16.83 14.10 0.92
C LEU A 159 -17.43 12.95 1.74
N THR A 160 -18.48 12.30 1.24
CA THR A 160 -19.16 11.18 1.90
C THR A 160 -18.32 9.90 1.92
N TYR A 161 -17.33 9.78 1.02
CA TYR A 161 -16.46 8.61 0.97
C TYR A 161 -15.47 8.59 2.14
N PRO A 162 -15.17 7.39 2.70
CA PRO A 162 -14.19 7.23 3.77
C PRO A 162 -12.83 7.87 3.42
N PRO A 163 -12.17 8.56 4.38
CA PRO A 163 -10.98 9.34 4.09
C PRO A 163 -9.70 8.51 3.91
N ASN A 164 -9.75 7.19 4.07
CA ASN A 164 -8.56 6.32 4.01
C ASN A 164 -7.77 6.50 2.70
N PHE A 165 -8.44 6.39 1.55
CA PHE A 165 -7.75 6.47 0.26
C PHE A 165 -7.24 7.89 -0.06
N PRO A 166 -8.02 8.97 0.13
CA PRO A 166 -7.50 10.34 0.05
C PRO A 166 -6.32 10.61 1.00
N LEU A 167 -6.34 10.10 2.23
CA LEU A 167 -5.21 10.19 3.16
C LEU A 167 -4.00 9.38 2.67
N ALA A 168 -4.22 8.23 2.04
CA ALA A 168 -3.14 7.45 1.47
C ALA A 168 -2.47 8.23 0.32
N LEU A 169 -3.26 8.84 -0.57
CA LEU A 169 -2.77 9.73 -1.62
C LEU A 169 -2.05 10.98 -1.04
N SER A 170 -2.52 11.52 0.09
CA SER A 170 -1.92 12.71 0.72
C SER A 170 -0.48 12.46 1.19
N LEU A 171 -0.10 11.20 1.47
CA LEU A 171 1.27 10.83 1.80
C LEU A 171 2.27 11.24 0.71
N SER A 172 1.90 11.08 -0.57
CA SER A 172 2.73 11.52 -1.69
C SER A 172 3.04 13.02 -1.59
N TYR A 173 2.02 13.83 -1.29
CA TYR A 173 2.12 15.28 -1.20
C TYR A 173 2.86 15.75 0.05
N PHE A 174 2.59 15.13 1.21
CA PHE A 174 3.35 15.42 2.44
C PHE A 174 4.85 15.22 2.24
N TRP A 175 5.26 14.25 1.41
CA TRP A 175 6.65 13.90 1.17
C TRP A 175 7.24 14.46 -0.14
N GLY A 176 6.60 15.48 -0.69
CA GLY A 176 7.20 16.34 -1.71
C GLY A 176 6.86 15.96 -3.14
N ALA A 177 5.81 15.18 -3.39
CA ALA A 177 5.19 15.18 -4.72
C ALA A 177 4.64 16.58 -5.01
N THR A 178 5.09 17.18 -6.12
CA THR A 178 4.64 18.50 -6.59
C THR A 178 3.53 18.42 -7.62
N HIS A 179 3.36 17.25 -8.25
CA HIS A 179 2.35 16.97 -9.27
C HIS A 179 1.45 15.82 -8.84
N GLN A 180 0.42 15.56 -9.66
CA GLN A 180 -0.52 14.44 -9.48
C GLN A 180 0.24 13.11 -9.36
N SER A 181 0.43 12.62 -8.13
CA SER A 181 1.16 11.37 -7.88
C SER A 181 0.27 10.36 -7.18
N LYS A 182 -0.17 9.38 -7.97
CA LYS A 182 -0.97 8.24 -7.52
C LYS A 182 -0.12 7.00 -7.27
N ILE A 183 1.17 7.18 -6.96
CA ILE A 183 2.15 6.10 -6.70
C ILE A 183 1.68 5.12 -5.62
N VAL A 184 0.87 5.59 -4.68
CA VAL A 184 0.24 4.77 -3.63
C VAL A 184 -0.55 3.59 -4.21
N ILE A 185 -1.19 3.78 -5.38
CA ILE A 185 -1.91 2.72 -6.10
C ILE A 185 -0.99 1.57 -6.48
N THR A 186 0.25 1.88 -6.90
CA THR A 186 1.24 0.84 -7.20
C THR A 186 1.53 -0.03 -5.98
N PHE A 187 1.59 0.55 -4.78
CA PHE A 187 1.80 -0.23 -3.56
C PHE A 187 0.64 -1.17 -3.26
N TYR A 188 -0.61 -0.72 -3.46
CA TYR A 188 -1.78 -1.60 -3.37
C TYR A 188 -1.75 -2.72 -4.42
N PHE A 189 -1.33 -2.39 -5.65
CA PHE A 189 -1.22 -3.39 -6.71
C PHE A 189 -0.17 -4.46 -6.39
N ILE A 190 1.05 -4.03 -6.02
CA ILE A 190 2.13 -4.93 -5.62
C ILE A 190 1.70 -5.79 -4.42
N ALA A 191 1.06 -5.17 -3.43
CA ALA A 191 0.57 -5.87 -2.26
C ALA A 191 -0.40 -6.99 -2.62
N LEU A 192 -1.42 -6.69 -3.44
CA LEU A 192 -2.39 -7.67 -3.92
C LEU A 192 -1.69 -8.85 -4.62
N LEU A 193 -0.78 -8.56 -5.56
CA LEU A 193 -0.07 -9.61 -6.31
C LEU A 193 0.81 -10.47 -5.40
N LEU A 194 1.53 -9.86 -4.46
CA LEU A 194 2.41 -10.59 -3.53
C LEU A 194 1.63 -11.45 -2.54
N VAL A 195 0.54 -10.93 -1.99
CA VAL A 195 -0.35 -11.70 -1.08
C VAL A 195 -0.99 -12.84 -1.85
N PHE A 196 -1.58 -12.56 -3.03
CA PHE A 196 -2.20 -13.58 -3.87
C PHE A 196 -1.22 -14.70 -4.27
N TYR A 197 -0.05 -14.34 -4.80
CA TYR A 197 1.00 -15.30 -5.15
C TYR A 197 1.40 -16.14 -3.94
N SER A 198 1.68 -15.49 -2.81
CA SER A 198 2.21 -16.19 -1.63
C SER A 198 1.20 -17.17 -1.04
N GLN A 199 -0.07 -16.79 -1.06
CA GLN A 199 -1.18 -17.63 -0.60
C GLN A 199 -1.40 -18.81 -1.54
N LEU A 200 -1.49 -18.57 -2.84
CA LEU A 200 -1.69 -19.62 -3.83
C LEU A 200 -0.54 -20.63 -3.85
N ALA A 201 0.70 -20.17 -3.73
CA ALA A 201 1.89 -21.02 -3.66
C ALA A 201 1.93 -21.92 -2.39
N ARG A 202 0.96 -21.84 -1.47
CA ARG A 202 0.80 -22.82 -0.37
C ARG A 202 0.17 -24.12 -0.87
N TYR A 203 -0.61 -24.05 -1.94
CA TYR A 203 -1.44 -25.15 -2.42
C TYR A 203 -0.99 -25.69 -3.78
N VAL A 204 -0.28 -24.89 -4.58
CA VAL A 204 0.18 -25.27 -5.92
C VAL A 204 1.69 -25.05 -6.11
N SER A 205 2.22 -25.54 -7.24
CA SER A 205 3.62 -25.33 -7.61
C SER A 205 3.95 -23.84 -7.80
N ARG A 206 5.23 -23.47 -7.63
CA ARG A 206 5.72 -22.10 -7.84
C ARG A 206 5.38 -21.56 -9.24
N LEU A 207 5.57 -22.38 -10.28
CA LEU A 207 5.20 -22.03 -11.64
C LEU A 207 3.70 -21.76 -11.79
N ASN A 208 2.83 -22.64 -11.26
CA ASN A 208 1.39 -22.44 -11.34
C ASN A 208 0.96 -21.17 -10.60
N ALA A 209 1.51 -20.92 -9.40
CA ALA A 209 1.23 -19.69 -8.66
C ALA A 209 1.65 -18.44 -9.45
N LEU A 210 2.79 -18.46 -10.13
CA LEU A 210 3.22 -17.37 -11.01
C LEU A 210 2.29 -17.20 -12.21
N ILE A 211 1.87 -18.28 -12.87
CA ILE A 211 0.92 -18.24 -13.99
C ILE A 211 -0.39 -17.59 -13.55
N PHE A 212 -0.99 -18.05 -12.45
CA PHE A 212 -2.24 -17.46 -11.95
C PHE A 212 -2.07 -16.01 -11.50
N THR A 213 -0.93 -15.64 -10.91
CA THR A 213 -0.63 -14.25 -10.55
C THR A 213 -0.50 -13.39 -11.81
N PHE A 214 0.12 -13.91 -12.87
CA PHE A 214 0.19 -13.27 -14.18
C PHE A 214 -1.21 -13.09 -14.79
N LEU A 215 -2.05 -14.13 -14.79
CA LEU A 215 -3.44 -14.06 -15.26
C LEU A 215 -4.25 -13.00 -14.50
N LEU A 216 -4.11 -12.93 -13.17
CA LEU A 216 -4.71 -11.88 -12.35
C LEU A 216 -4.21 -10.49 -12.78
N THR A 217 -2.89 -10.34 -12.95
CA THR A 217 -2.23 -9.08 -13.34
C THR A 217 -2.73 -8.57 -14.69
N ILE A 218 -2.90 -9.44 -15.69
CA ILE A 218 -3.34 -9.06 -17.04
C ILE A 218 -4.86 -8.99 -17.18
N SER A 219 -5.62 -9.31 -16.14
CA SER A 219 -7.07 -9.15 -16.19
C SER A 219 -7.40 -7.68 -16.51
N PRO A 220 -8.19 -7.40 -17.56
CA PRO A 220 -8.35 -6.03 -18.06
C PRO A 220 -8.83 -5.06 -16.98
N GLU A 221 -9.77 -5.51 -16.15
CA GLU A 221 -10.34 -4.73 -15.05
C GLU A 221 -9.26 -4.36 -14.03
N LEU A 222 -8.50 -5.34 -13.52
CA LEU A 222 -7.49 -5.08 -12.49
C LEU A 222 -6.37 -4.19 -13.03
N TYR A 223 -5.87 -4.49 -14.22
CA TYR A 223 -4.75 -3.75 -14.81
C TYR A 223 -5.14 -2.31 -15.12
N CYS A 224 -6.38 -2.07 -15.56
CA CYS A 224 -6.93 -0.73 -15.75
C CYS A 224 -7.00 0.01 -14.41
N HIS A 225 -7.65 -0.56 -13.40
CA HIS A 225 -7.80 0.08 -12.07
C HIS A 225 -6.47 0.36 -11.37
N ALA A 226 -5.44 -0.44 -11.65
CA ALA A 226 -4.07 -0.18 -11.19
C ALA A 226 -3.46 1.12 -11.75
N ALA A 227 -4.05 1.72 -12.79
CA ALA A 227 -3.58 2.96 -13.41
C ALA A 227 -4.53 4.16 -13.24
N LEU A 228 -5.72 4.01 -12.64
CA LEU A 228 -6.74 5.07 -12.63
C LEU A 228 -6.66 6.03 -11.44
N GLY A 229 -6.19 5.58 -10.27
CA GLY A 229 -6.26 6.40 -9.05
C GLY A 229 -7.60 6.34 -8.34
N LEU A 230 -8.28 5.19 -8.40
CA LEU A 230 -9.60 4.96 -7.79
C LEU A 230 -9.50 4.11 -6.52
N THR A 231 -10.57 4.11 -5.73
CA THR A 231 -10.70 3.33 -4.49
C THR A 231 -10.85 1.83 -4.72
N ASN A 232 -11.22 1.41 -5.93
CA ASN A 232 -11.49 0.01 -6.29
C ASN A 232 -10.32 -0.92 -6.00
N LEU A 233 -9.11 -0.59 -6.48
CA LEU A 233 -7.93 -1.42 -6.25
C LEU A 233 -7.49 -1.46 -4.78
N PRO A 234 -7.39 -0.33 -4.04
CA PRO A 234 -7.17 -0.36 -2.60
C PRO A 234 -8.19 -1.23 -1.85
N ALA A 235 -9.48 -1.10 -2.17
CA ALA A 235 -10.54 -1.91 -1.57
C ALA A 235 -10.36 -3.40 -1.89
N ALA A 236 -10.09 -3.74 -3.15
CA ALA A 236 -9.79 -5.12 -3.55
C ALA A 236 -8.57 -5.67 -2.82
N ALA A 237 -7.48 -4.90 -2.70
CA ALA A 237 -6.26 -5.34 -2.03
C ALA A 237 -6.49 -5.63 -0.53
N TYR A 238 -7.16 -4.72 0.19
CA TYR A 238 -7.50 -4.96 1.61
C TYR A 238 -8.49 -6.09 1.79
N LEU A 239 -9.57 -6.13 0.98
CA LEU A 239 -10.61 -7.15 1.10
C LEU A 239 -10.06 -8.54 0.76
N SER A 240 -9.31 -8.67 -0.33
CA SER A 240 -8.68 -9.95 -0.71
C SER A 240 -7.69 -10.41 0.35
N ALA A 241 -6.82 -9.52 0.84
CA ALA A 241 -5.89 -9.87 1.91
C ALA A 241 -6.65 -10.32 3.17
N GLY A 242 -7.57 -9.50 3.68
CA GLY A 242 -8.33 -9.82 4.90
C GLY A 242 -9.16 -11.10 4.78
N THR A 243 -9.82 -11.31 3.64
CA THR A 243 -10.65 -12.49 3.39
C THR A 243 -9.81 -13.77 3.34
N LEU A 244 -8.65 -13.74 2.68
CA LEU A 244 -7.75 -14.91 2.61
C LEU A 244 -7.31 -15.38 4.00
N TYR A 245 -7.16 -14.47 4.96
CA TYR A 245 -6.82 -14.80 6.35
C TYR A 245 -8.00 -15.32 7.19
N LEU A 246 -9.25 -15.20 6.74
CA LEU A 246 -10.39 -15.82 7.42
C LEU A 246 -10.47 -17.33 7.17
N PHE A 247 -9.77 -17.84 6.16
CA PHE A 247 -9.81 -19.23 5.71
C PHE A 247 -8.52 -20.02 6.04
N ILE A 248 -7.60 -19.44 6.82
CA ILE A 248 -6.31 -20.03 7.21
C ILE A 248 -6.24 -20.12 8.72
#